data_AF-A0A177KPU5-F1
#
_entry.id   AF-A0A177KPU5-F1
#
_cell.length_a   1.000
_cell.length_b   1.000
_cell.length_c   1.000
_cell.angle_alpha   90.00
_cell.angle_beta   90.00
_cell.angle_gamma   90.00
#
_symmetry.space_group_name_H-M   'P 1'
#
loop_
_entity.id
_entity.type
_entity.pdbx_description
1 polymer ?
#
loop_
_entity_poly.entity_id
_entity_poly.type
_entity_poly.pdbx_seq_one_letter_code
_entity_poly.pdbx_strand_id
1 'polypeptide(L)'
;MRRREEIGSINELVIDTLNLPIQPNTPIFSGETNLINMKEDHPKNFEKYGDYLKEIIFSPDYISLHPRQRSIEYIKLFYHEGKEEHVLVAVRDSKSGVFFVRSLYVMSEATVLKYQKNGSFKVYKNLKKDHNIFS
;
A
#
# COMPACT_ATOMS: atom_id res chain seq x y z
N MET A 1 -12.61 -19.73 13.45
CA MET A 1 -12.66 -18.43 12.74
C MET A 1 -11.25 -18.16 12.23
N ARG A 2 -11.02 -17.91 10.93
CA ARG A 2 -9.68 -17.51 10.46
C ARG A 2 -9.35 -16.15 11.06
N ARG A 3 -8.21 -16.03 11.76
CA ARG A 3 -7.80 -14.79 12.42
C ARG A 3 -7.49 -13.76 11.35
N ARG A 4 -8.13 -12.59 11.44
CA ARG A 4 -7.81 -11.41 10.64
C ARG A 4 -7.69 -10.22 11.56
N GLU A 5 -6.77 -9.32 11.23
CA GLU A 5 -6.52 -8.08 11.94
C GLU A 5 -6.85 -6.92 11.01
N GLU A 6 -7.56 -5.90 11.50
CA GLU A 6 -7.70 -4.65 10.76
C GLU A 6 -6.41 -3.84 10.86
N ILE A 7 -5.86 -3.42 9.73
CA ILE A 7 -4.55 -2.76 9.66
C ILE A 7 -4.61 -1.37 9.04
N GLY A 8 -5.80 -0.92 8.63
CA GLY A 8 -6.05 0.40 8.07
C GLY A 8 -7.37 0.47 7.34
N SER A 9 -7.61 1.57 6.63
CA SER A 9 -8.80 1.76 5.81
C SER A 9 -8.47 2.49 4.51
N ILE A 10 -9.31 2.27 3.50
CA ILE A 10 -9.26 3.00 2.25
C ILE A 10 -10.01 4.32 2.45
N ASN A 11 -9.29 5.44 2.41
CA ASN A 11 -9.87 6.77 2.61
C ASN A 11 -10.32 7.42 1.30
N GLU A 12 -10.99 8.56 1.45
CA GLU A 12 -11.54 9.34 0.34
C GLU A 12 -10.46 9.79 -0.66
N LEU A 13 -9.28 10.22 -0.19
CA LEU A 13 -8.17 10.61 -1.06
C LEU A 13 -7.75 9.47 -2.00
N VAL A 14 -7.64 8.25 -1.50
CA VAL A 14 -7.30 7.07 -2.32
C VAL A 14 -8.41 6.80 -3.33
N ILE A 15 -9.68 6.87 -2.89
CA ILE A 15 -10.85 6.62 -3.71
C ILE A 15 -10.93 7.60 -4.88
N ASP A 16 -10.81 8.90 -4.60
CA ASP A 16 -10.90 9.96 -5.60
C ASP A 16 -9.73 9.91 -6.57
N THR A 17 -8.51 9.73 -6.06
CA THR A 17 -7.29 9.70 -6.87
C THR A 17 -7.26 8.53 -7.84
N LEU A 18 -7.81 7.38 -7.43
CA LEU A 18 -7.83 6.15 -8.22
C LEU A 18 -9.20 5.87 -8.87
N ASN A 19 -10.18 6.76 -8.70
CA ASN A 19 -11.55 6.64 -9.20
C ASN A 19 -12.21 5.29 -8.84
N LEU A 20 -12.21 4.95 -7.54
CA LEU A 20 -12.68 3.65 -7.07
C LEU A 20 -14.18 3.70 -6.72
N PRO A 21 -14.99 2.72 -7.16
CA PRO A 21 -16.42 2.68 -6.85
C PRO A 21 -16.68 2.00 -5.49
N ILE A 22 -16.09 2.52 -4.41
CA ILE A 22 -16.22 1.99 -3.05
C ILE A 22 -16.46 3.11 -2.04
N GLN A 23 -16.91 2.77 -0.84
CA GLN A 23 -17.19 3.76 0.20
C GLN A 23 -15.91 4.19 0.94
N PRO A 24 -15.81 5.45 1.40
CA PRO A 24 -14.72 5.89 2.26
C PRO A 24 -14.72 5.10 3.59
N ASN A 25 -13.54 5.01 4.20
CA ASN A 25 -13.30 4.24 5.42
C ASN A 25 -13.55 2.73 5.27
N THR A 26 -13.49 2.19 4.04
CA THR A 26 -13.57 0.74 3.81
C THR A 26 -12.39 0.04 4.50
N PRO A 27 -12.61 -0.91 5.42
CA PRO A 27 -11.52 -1.52 6.18
C PRO A 27 -10.59 -2.40 5.32
N ILE A 28 -9.30 -2.38 5.67
CA ILE A 28 -8.25 -3.24 5.09
C ILE A 28 -7.78 -4.20 6.17
N PHE A 29 -7.79 -5.49 5.84
CA PHE A 29 -7.39 -6.54 6.77
C PHE A 29 -6.06 -7.21 6.41
N SER A 30 -5.32 -7.64 7.42
CA SER A 30 -4.32 -8.69 7.29
C SER A 30 -4.94 -10.03 7.68
N GLY A 31 -4.67 -11.07 6.89
CA GLY A 31 -5.09 -12.43 7.19
C GLY A 31 -3.87 -13.33 7.31
N GLU A 32 -3.91 -14.30 8.22
CA GLU A 32 -2.79 -15.20 8.52
C GLU A 32 -2.19 -15.85 7.26
N THR A 33 -3.03 -16.39 6.37
CA THR A 33 -2.56 -16.97 5.10
C THR A 33 -1.88 -15.95 4.19
N ASN A 34 -2.33 -14.69 4.16
CA ASN A 34 -1.66 -13.68 3.33
C ASN A 34 -0.28 -13.33 3.90
N LEU A 35 -0.15 -13.26 5.23
CA LEU A 35 1.16 -13.05 5.88
C LEU A 35 2.13 -14.19 5.58
N ILE A 36 1.66 -15.44 5.64
CA ILE A 36 2.45 -16.62 5.28
C ILE A 36 2.90 -16.50 3.82
N ASN A 37 1.98 -16.26 2.89
CA ASN A 37 2.31 -16.14 1.47
C ASN A 37 3.33 -15.01 1.21
N MET A 38 3.15 -13.84 1.82
CA MET A 38 4.11 -12.73 1.66
C MET A 38 5.51 -13.10 2.18
N LYS A 39 5.58 -13.85 3.29
CA LYS A 39 6.84 -14.34 3.86
C LYS A 39 7.49 -15.41 2.98
N GLU A 40 6.72 -16.26 2.32
CA GLU A 40 7.21 -17.30 1.42
C GLU A 40 7.64 -16.74 0.05
N ASP A 41 6.84 -15.83 -0.52
CA ASP A 41 7.09 -15.22 -1.83
C ASP A 41 8.29 -14.24 -1.80
N HIS A 42 8.42 -13.49 -0.70
CA HIS A 42 9.43 -12.44 -0.55
C HIS A 42 10.07 -12.40 0.84
N PRO A 43 10.75 -13.48 1.30
CA PRO A 43 11.21 -13.63 2.69
C PRO A 43 12.07 -12.46 3.18
N LYS A 44 13.04 -12.01 2.37
CA LYS A 44 13.94 -10.90 2.74
C LYS A 44 13.22 -9.56 2.83
N ASN A 45 12.28 -9.29 1.93
CA ASN A 45 11.50 -8.04 1.96
C ASN A 45 10.52 -8.06 3.13
N PHE A 46 9.90 -9.22 3.40
CA PHE A 46 8.99 -9.38 4.51
C PHE A 46 9.71 -9.27 5.85
N GLU A 47 10.90 -9.85 5.99
CA GLU A 47 11.74 -9.67 7.18
C GLU A 47 12.08 -8.19 7.42
N LYS A 48 12.43 -7.45 6.37
CA LYS A 48 12.80 -6.03 6.48
C LYS A 48 11.62 -5.09 6.70
N TYR A 49 10.49 -5.35 6.04
CA TYR A 49 9.37 -4.39 5.91
C TYR A 49 8.02 -4.90 6.44
N GLY A 50 7.92 -6.16 6.89
CA GLY A 50 6.66 -6.78 7.31
C GLY A 50 5.98 -6.03 8.45
N ASP A 51 6.75 -5.51 9.40
CA ASP A 51 6.25 -4.74 10.53
C ASP A 51 5.73 -3.34 10.14
N TYR A 52 6.07 -2.87 8.94
CA TYR A 52 5.68 -1.56 8.41
C TYR A 52 4.36 -1.59 7.63
N LEU A 53 3.66 -2.73 7.52
CA LEU A 53 2.40 -2.84 6.76
C LEU A 53 1.38 -1.74 7.13
N LYS A 54 1.15 -1.52 8.43
CA LYS A 54 0.23 -0.47 8.90
C LYS A 54 0.70 0.92 8.51
N GLU A 55 2.00 1.19 8.63
CA GLU A 55 2.59 2.48 8.27
C GLU A 55 2.49 2.75 6.77
N ILE A 56 2.82 1.77 5.93
CA ILE A 56 2.76 1.90 4.46
C ILE A 56 1.32 2.18 4.00
N ILE A 57 0.32 1.54 4.61
CA ILE A 57 -1.10 1.79 4.30
C ILE A 57 -1.53 3.18 4.79
N PHE A 58 -1.11 3.57 5.99
CA PHE A 58 -1.54 4.82 6.63
C PHE A 58 -0.89 6.07 6.00
N SER A 59 0.39 5.99 5.66
CA SER A 59 1.19 7.10 5.14
C SER A 59 2.09 6.68 3.96
N PRO A 60 1.50 6.25 2.83
CA PRO A 60 2.26 6.01 1.61
C PRO A 60 2.78 7.35 1.03
N ASP A 61 3.80 7.28 0.19
CA ASP A 61 4.27 8.41 -0.62
C ASP A 61 3.56 8.43 -1.98
N TYR A 62 3.23 7.25 -2.51
CA TYR A 62 2.49 7.09 -3.74
C TYR A 62 1.40 6.04 -3.61
N ILE A 63 0.36 6.21 -4.40
CA ILE A 63 -0.65 5.20 -4.64
C ILE A 63 -0.77 4.91 -6.14
N SER A 64 -1.16 3.68 -6.47
CA SER A 64 -1.37 3.22 -7.83
C SER A 64 -2.52 2.22 -7.87
N LEU A 65 -3.12 2.04 -9.05
CA LEU A 65 -4.09 0.98 -9.30
C LEU A 65 -3.49 0.01 -10.31
N HIS A 66 -3.29 -1.25 -9.91
CA HIS A 66 -2.72 -2.25 -10.80
C HIS A 66 -3.66 -2.47 -12.00
N PRO A 67 -3.20 -2.32 -13.25
CA PRO A 67 -4.04 -2.25 -14.46
C PRO A 67 -4.78 -3.54 -14.84
N ARG A 68 -4.60 -4.63 -14.08
CA ARG A 68 -5.11 -5.97 -14.42
C ARG A 68 -5.72 -6.66 -13.21
N GLN A 69 -5.06 -6.57 -12.07
CA GLN A 69 -5.44 -7.32 -10.88
C GLN A 69 -6.29 -6.51 -9.90
N ARG A 70 -6.71 -5.28 -10.26
CA ARG A 70 -7.57 -4.38 -9.45
C ARG A 70 -7.04 -4.14 -8.03
N SER A 71 -5.74 -4.34 -7.81
CA SER A 71 -5.11 -4.04 -6.53
C SER A 71 -4.84 -2.56 -6.40
N ILE A 72 -5.19 -2.02 -5.24
CA ILE A 72 -4.68 -0.73 -4.78
C ILE A 72 -3.26 -0.98 -4.28
N GLU A 73 -2.31 -0.27 -4.85
CA GLU A 73 -0.90 -0.37 -4.50
C GLU A 73 -0.55 0.85 -3.64
N TYR A 74 -0.15 0.61 -2.40
CA TYR A 74 0.37 1.60 -1.47
C TYR A 74 1.89 1.52 -1.51
N ILE A 75 2.56 2.61 -1.87
CA ILE A 75 4.02 2.63 -2.04
C ILE A 75 4.61 3.66 -1.09
N LYS A 76 5.53 3.22 -0.24
CA LYS A 76 6.28 4.08 0.67
C LYS A 76 7.77 4.06 0.32
N LEU A 77 8.40 5.22 0.43
CA LEU A 77 9.84 5.39 0.28
C LEU A 77 10.53 5.13 1.62
N PHE A 78 11.53 4.27 1.58
CA PHE A 78 12.45 4.05 2.70
C PHE A 78 13.86 4.43 2.28
N TYR A 79 14.60 5.07 3.18
CA TYR A 79 15.97 5.50 2.94
C TYR A 79 16.91 4.74 3.88
N HIS A 80 17.78 3.92 3.30
CA HIS A 80 18.77 3.12 4.04
C HIS A 80 20.12 3.24 3.37
N GLU A 81 21.16 3.61 4.15
CA GLU A 81 22.54 3.68 3.66
C GLU A 81 22.72 4.51 2.38
N GLY A 82 21.94 5.60 2.26
CA GLY A 82 21.96 6.47 1.07
C GLY A 82 21.21 5.92 -0.15
N LYS A 83 20.53 4.78 -0.03
CA LYS A 83 19.67 4.20 -1.08
C LYS A 83 18.19 4.41 -0.75
N GLU A 84 17.43 4.84 -1.77
CA GLU A 84 15.97 4.91 -1.74
C GLU A 84 15.37 3.57 -2.20
N GLU A 85 14.45 3.01 -1.42
CA GLU A 85 13.70 1.81 -1.74
C GLU A 85 12.20 2.12 -1.80
N HIS A 86 11.57 1.76 -2.92
CA HIS A 86 10.12 1.87 -3.10
C HIS A 86 9.47 0.57 -2.64
N VAL A 87 8.90 0.58 -1.43
CA VAL A 87 8.26 -0.59 -0.84
C VAL A 87 6.78 -0.56 -1.16
N LEU A 88 6.31 -1.56 -1.91
CA LEU A 88 4.93 -1.70 -2.35
C LEU A 88 4.17 -2.68 -1.46
N VAL A 89 2.97 -2.28 -1.03
CA VAL A 89 1.95 -3.14 -0.42
C VAL A 89 0.72 -3.18 -1.34
N ALA A 90 0.38 -4.38 -1.82
CA ALA A 90 -0.80 -4.57 -2.67
C ALA A 90 -2.01 -4.97 -1.82
N VAL A 91 -3.08 -4.19 -1.93
CA VAL A 91 -4.38 -4.42 -1.28
C VAL A 91 -5.40 -4.82 -2.33
N ARG A 92 -6.17 -5.89 -2.08
CA ARG A 92 -7.19 -6.40 -3.00
C ARG A 92 -8.43 -6.87 -2.26
N ASP A 93 -9.59 -6.65 -2.86
CA ASP A 93 -10.84 -7.23 -2.41
C ASP A 93 -10.84 -8.77 -2.56
N SER A 94 -11.63 -9.41 -1.71
CA SER A 94 -12.07 -10.79 -1.88
C SER A 94 -13.30 -10.82 -2.78
N LYS A 95 -13.75 -12.02 -3.18
CA LYS A 95 -15.05 -12.20 -3.85
C LYS A 95 -16.24 -11.67 -3.05
N SER A 96 -16.08 -11.48 -1.73
CA SER A 96 -17.11 -10.93 -0.84
C SER A 96 -16.93 -9.43 -0.58
N GLY A 97 -16.06 -8.73 -1.32
CA GLY A 97 -15.83 -7.29 -1.18
C GLY A 97 -14.97 -6.87 0.01
N VAL A 98 -14.32 -7.82 0.71
CA VAL A 98 -13.47 -7.52 1.86
C VAL A 98 -12.03 -7.30 1.39
N PHE A 99 -11.44 -6.16 1.72
CA PHE A 99 -10.07 -5.83 1.30
C PHE A 99 -9.02 -6.44 2.20
N PHE A 100 -7.98 -6.99 1.59
CA PHE A 100 -6.84 -7.57 2.30
C PHE A 100 -5.53 -7.17 1.66
N VAL A 101 -4.48 -7.06 2.48
CA VAL A 101 -3.11 -7.09 1.98
C VAL A 101 -2.78 -8.46 1.40
N ARG A 102 -2.08 -8.47 0.26
CA ARG A 102 -1.74 -9.68 -0.50
C ARG A 102 -0.26 -9.80 -0.85
N SER A 103 0.44 -8.68 -0.96
CA SER A 103 1.85 -8.66 -1.36
C SER A 103 2.58 -7.52 -0.66
N LEU A 104 3.85 -7.75 -0.35
CA LEU A 104 4.80 -6.77 0.18
C LEU A 104 6.17 -7.03 -0.48
N TYR A 105 6.72 -6.06 -1.19
CA TYR A 105 8.08 -6.17 -1.74
C TYR A 105 8.68 -4.81 -2.12
N VAL A 106 10.01 -4.78 -2.23
CA VAL A 106 10.74 -3.66 -2.82
C VAL A 106 10.61 -3.74 -4.34
N MET A 107 10.10 -2.67 -4.96
CA MET A 107 10.00 -2.57 -6.41
C MET A 107 11.39 -2.55 -7.05
N SER A 108 11.55 -3.22 -8.19
CA SER A 108 12.78 -3.09 -8.99
C SER A 108 12.89 -1.70 -9.62
N GLU A 109 14.12 -1.23 -9.85
CA GLU A 109 14.38 0.06 -10.50
C GLU A 109 13.67 0.18 -11.86
N ALA A 110 13.66 -0.89 -12.65
CA ALA A 110 12.93 -0.94 -13.91
C ALA A 110 11.41 -0.72 -13.74
N THR A 111 10.83 -1.25 -12.65
CA THR A 111 9.40 -1.07 -12.34
C THR A 111 9.12 0.36 -11.88
N VAL A 112 9.99 0.93 -11.03
CA VAL A 112 9.91 2.32 -10.58
C VAL A 112 9.95 3.27 -11.79
N LEU A 113 10.95 3.12 -12.66
CA LEU A 113 11.10 3.92 -13.88
C LEU A 113 9.88 3.81 -14.81
N LYS A 114 9.34 2.59 -14.95
CA LYS A 114 8.13 2.36 -15.73
C LYS A 114 6.93 3.13 -15.14
N TYR A 115 6.74 3.07 -13.83
CA TYR A 115 5.64 3.71 -13.12
C TYR A 115 5.73 5.25 -13.17
N GLN A 116 6.95 5.78 -13.11
CA GLN A 116 7.21 7.21 -13.31
C GLN A 116 6.88 7.61 -14.74
N LYS A 117 7.38 6.86 -15.74
CA LYS A 117 7.21 7.20 -17.16
C LYS A 117 5.76 7.14 -17.63
N ASN A 118 4.97 6.18 -17.13
CA ASN A 118 3.58 6.00 -17.55
C ASN A 118 2.58 6.73 -16.64
N GLY A 119 3.06 7.44 -15.60
CA GLY A 119 2.21 8.17 -14.66
C GLY A 119 1.36 7.27 -13.74
N SER A 120 1.74 6.00 -13.54
CA SER A 120 1.09 5.09 -12.59
C SER A 120 1.29 5.54 -11.15
N PHE A 121 2.43 6.15 -10.81
CA PHE A 121 2.58 6.78 -9.49
C PHE A 121 1.70 8.01 -9.37
N LYS A 122 0.70 7.93 -8.49
CA LYS A 122 -0.06 9.09 -8.03
C LYS A 122 0.51 9.49 -6.68
N VAL A 123 1.02 10.72 -6.60
CA VAL A 123 1.56 11.26 -5.35
C VAL A 123 0.45 11.27 -4.31
N TYR A 124 0.71 10.62 -3.18
CA TYR A 124 -0.20 10.64 -2.06
C TYR A 124 0.08 11.91 -1.24
N LYS A 125 -0.64 12.99 -1.56
CA LYS A 125 -0.54 14.24 -0.81
C LYS A 125 -1.21 14.05 0.54
N ASN A 126 -0.43 13.78 1.58
CA ASN A 126 -0.93 13.85 2.94
C ASN A 126 -1.32 15.31 3.24
N LEU A 127 -2.58 15.56 3.60
CA LEU A 127 -3.08 16.86 4.10
C LEU A 127 -2.53 17.15 5.50
N LYS A 128 -1.20 17.09 5.66
CA LYS A 128 -0.47 17.43 6.90
C LYS A 128 0.64 18.44 6.63
N LYS A 129 0.36 19.44 5.77
CA LYS A 129 1.19 20.65 5.67
C LYS A 129 0.53 21.94 6.17
N ASP A 130 -0.70 21.88 6.70
CA ASP A 130 -1.43 23.07 7.20
C ASP A 130 -1.88 22.99 8.69
N HIS A 131 -1.29 22.11 9.51
CA HIS A 131 -1.45 22.20 10.97
C HIS A 131 -0.18 22.68 11.67
N ASN A 132 0.32 23.80 11.18
CA ASN A 132 1.19 24.68 11.95
C ASN A 132 0.66 26.12 11.85
N ILE A 133 -0.57 26.34 12.34
CA ILE A 133 -1.12 27.66 12.61
C ILE A 133 -1.91 27.55 13.93
N PHE A 134 -1.29 28.03 15.00
CA PHE A 134 -1.86 28.49 16.28
C PHE A 134 -3.09 27.77 16.87
N SER A 135 -2.85 27.00 17.94
CA SER A 135 -3.53 27.15 19.24
C SER A 135 -2.81 26.33 20.31
#